data_AF-A0A946RHV9-F1
#
_entry.id   AF-A0A946RHV9-F1
#
_cell.length_a   1.000
_cell.length_b   1.000
_cell.length_c   1.000
_cell.angle_alpha   90.00
_cell.angle_beta   90.00
_cell.angle_gamma   90.00
#
_symmetry.space_group_name_H-M   'P 1'
#
loop_
_entity.id
_entity.type
_entity.pdbx_description
1 polymer ?
#
loop_
_entity_poly.entity_id
_entity_poly.type
_entity_poly.pdbx_seq_one_letter_code
_entity_poly.pdbx_strand_id
1 'polypeptide(L)'
;MTTTFELKNIFNDDFCKSLKKTYGLNNENQIANMLQDTFRDFIILILSENNSYTVEERNKLYNEAIYNLQHTSKLLQGMPHPASSMSYKLSKMSETLKKVTSGNKKEKSKANRFIEKNLIRKFILFWDANSPDKFFTEKDKINYEICKCFLDCSKKISSKYPEIEWFRVCEIEFVESLFENI
;
A
#
# COMPACT_ATOMS: atom_id res chain seq x y z
N MET A 1 -24.40 -2.12 11.34
CA MET A 1 -23.75 -1.32 10.28
C MET A 1 -22.27 -1.35 10.56
N THR A 2 -21.47 -1.93 9.67
CA THR A 2 -20.00 -1.80 9.72
C THR A 2 -19.65 -0.38 9.30
N THR A 3 -19.29 0.48 10.25
CA THR A 3 -18.69 1.79 9.96
C THR A 3 -17.39 1.54 9.20
N THR A 4 -17.39 1.81 7.89
CA THR A 4 -16.17 1.81 7.10
C THR A 4 -15.23 2.86 7.65
N PHE A 5 -14.01 2.46 8.01
CA PHE A 5 -12.97 3.37 8.46
C PHE A 5 -12.69 4.40 7.36
N GLU A 6 -12.97 5.67 7.66
CA GLU A 6 -12.73 6.77 6.73
C GLU A 6 -11.38 7.42 7.03
N LEU A 7 -10.53 7.52 6.01
CA LEU A 7 -9.26 8.20 6.14
C LEU A 7 -9.46 9.71 6.23
N LYS A 8 -8.63 10.38 7.04
CA LYS A 8 -8.50 11.84 7.05
C LYS A 8 -8.26 12.32 5.62
N ASN A 9 -8.74 13.51 5.30
CA ASN A 9 -8.34 14.18 4.06
C ASN A 9 -6.87 14.59 4.15
N ILE A 10 -5.99 13.86 3.44
CA ILE A 10 -4.54 14.03 3.53
C ILE A 10 -4.06 15.10 2.56
N PHE A 11 -4.49 14.97 1.31
CA PHE A 11 -4.00 15.74 0.17
C PHE A 11 -4.96 16.88 -0.14
N ASN A 12 -4.78 18.03 0.53
CA ASN A 12 -5.56 19.23 0.26
C ASN A 12 -5.12 19.95 -1.03
N ASP A 13 -6.00 20.78 -1.57
CA ASP A 13 -5.79 21.48 -2.85
C ASP A 13 -4.47 22.25 -2.92
N ASP A 14 -4.08 22.95 -1.85
CA ASP A 14 -2.82 23.70 -1.81
C ASP A 14 -1.60 22.79 -1.97
N PHE A 15 -1.64 21.61 -1.34
CA PHE A 15 -0.58 20.63 -1.50
C PHE A 15 -0.55 20.05 -2.91
N CYS A 16 -1.71 19.70 -3.48
CA CYS A 16 -1.80 19.22 -4.86
C CYS A 16 -1.32 20.25 -5.88
N LYS A 17 -1.65 21.54 -5.69
CA LYS A 17 -1.13 22.65 -6.51
C LYS A 17 0.39 22.76 -6.40
N SER A 18 0.94 22.58 -5.20
CA SER A 18 2.40 22.60 -5.00
C SER A 18 3.08 21.44 -5.73
N LEU A 19 2.55 20.21 -5.65
CA LEU A 19 3.08 19.06 -6.38
C LEU A 19 3.03 19.27 -7.89
N LYS A 20 1.92 19.80 -8.41
CA LYS A 20 1.79 20.15 -9.83
C LYS A 20 2.84 21.15 -10.27
N LYS A 21 3.06 22.21 -9.48
CA LYS A 21 4.07 23.23 -9.80
C LYS A 21 5.49 22.67 -9.76
N THR A 22 5.81 21.83 -8.78
CA THR A 22 7.16 21.29 -8.59
C THR A 22 7.49 20.18 -9.59
N TYR A 23 6.53 19.28 -9.87
CA TYR A 23 6.75 18.05 -10.63
C TYR A 23 6.03 18.01 -11.99
N GLY A 24 5.35 19.08 -12.40
CA GLY A 24 4.73 19.18 -13.73
C GLY A 24 3.52 18.27 -13.96
N LEU A 25 2.74 17.95 -12.93
CA LEU A 25 1.60 17.03 -13.04
C LEU A 25 0.41 17.62 -13.84
N ASN A 26 -0.19 16.82 -14.72
CA ASN A 26 -1.16 17.30 -15.72
C ASN A 26 -2.64 17.36 -15.24
N ASN A 27 -3.06 16.59 -14.23
CA ASN A 27 -4.49 16.45 -13.84
C ASN A 27 -4.87 17.15 -12.53
N GLU A 28 -5.25 18.42 -12.58
CA GLU A 28 -5.48 19.23 -11.38
C GLU A 28 -6.69 18.78 -10.53
N ASN A 29 -7.78 18.34 -11.16
CA ASN A 29 -9.06 18.10 -10.47
C ASN A 29 -9.18 16.73 -9.77
N GLN A 30 -8.20 15.85 -9.92
CA GLN A 30 -8.29 14.46 -9.41
C GLN A 30 -7.03 13.96 -8.67
N ILE A 31 -5.93 14.71 -8.68
CA ILE A 31 -4.68 14.29 -8.01
C ILE A 31 -4.92 13.94 -6.53
N ALA A 32 -5.71 14.73 -5.81
CA ALA A 32 -6.01 14.46 -4.39
C ALA A 32 -6.63 13.08 -4.19
N ASN A 33 -7.68 12.75 -4.96
CA ASN A 33 -8.36 11.45 -4.87
C ASN A 33 -7.46 10.31 -5.32
N MET A 34 -6.71 10.48 -6.41
CA MET A 34 -5.80 9.45 -6.91
C MET A 34 -4.66 9.16 -5.91
N LEU A 35 -4.10 10.19 -5.28
CA LEU A 35 -3.11 10.03 -4.22
C LEU A 35 -3.73 9.36 -3.00
N GLN A 36 -4.93 9.78 -2.59
CA GLN A 36 -5.65 9.16 -1.48
C GLN A 36 -5.86 7.66 -1.74
N ASP A 37 -6.29 7.27 -2.95
CA ASP A 37 -6.49 5.88 -3.34
C ASP A 37 -5.16 5.10 -3.43
N THR A 38 -4.09 5.76 -3.87
CA THR A 38 -2.73 5.17 -3.96
C THR A 38 -2.22 4.73 -2.59
N PHE A 39 -2.37 5.59 -1.58
CA PHE A 39 -1.87 5.34 -0.23
C PHE A 39 -2.89 4.64 0.69
N ARG A 40 -4.18 4.59 0.32
CA ARG A 40 -5.29 4.13 1.18
C ARG A 40 -4.99 2.79 1.84
N ASP A 41 -4.71 1.77 1.04
CA ASP A 41 -4.55 0.40 1.55
C ASP A 41 -3.35 0.30 2.50
N PHE A 42 -2.25 0.98 2.18
CA PHE A 42 -1.06 0.98 3.01
C PHE A 42 -1.33 1.67 4.36
N ILE A 43 -1.96 2.85 4.34
CA ILE A 43 -2.29 3.60 5.56
C ILE A 43 -3.25 2.79 6.43
N ILE A 44 -4.31 2.23 5.86
CA ILE A 44 -5.29 1.41 6.59
C ILE A 44 -4.58 0.20 7.22
N LEU A 45 -3.70 -0.46 6.47
CA LEU A 45 -2.97 -1.61 6.97
C LEU A 45 -2.10 -1.25 8.18
N ILE A 46 -1.26 -0.21 8.07
CA ILE A 46 -0.37 0.17 9.17
C ILE A 46 -1.17 0.65 10.39
N LEU A 47 -2.24 1.41 10.20
CA LEU A 47 -3.12 1.81 11.31
C LEU A 47 -3.83 0.61 11.95
N SER A 48 -4.15 -0.42 11.17
CA SER A 48 -4.72 -1.67 11.68
C SER A 48 -3.69 -2.54 12.40
N GLU A 49 -2.39 -2.36 12.14
CA GLU A 49 -1.31 -3.02 12.88
C GLU A 49 -0.93 -2.27 14.16
N ASN A 50 -1.03 -0.93 14.14
CA ASN A 50 -0.74 -0.01 15.23
C ASN A 50 -1.95 0.26 16.15
N ASN A 51 -3.06 -0.44 15.95
CA ASN A 51 -4.23 -0.30 16.82
C ASN A 51 -3.95 -0.83 18.23
N SER A 52 -4.84 -0.48 19.15
CA SER A 52 -4.75 -0.81 20.58
C SER A 52 -4.94 -2.30 20.91
N TYR A 53 -4.93 -3.19 19.92
CA TYR A 53 -4.97 -4.63 20.16
C TYR A 53 -3.60 -5.12 20.63
N THR A 54 -3.62 -5.96 21.66
CA THR A 54 -2.47 -6.79 22.02
C THR A 54 -2.08 -7.72 20.86
N VAL A 55 -0.84 -8.23 20.88
CA VAL A 55 -0.37 -9.18 19.85
C VAL A 55 -1.28 -10.41 19.81
N GLU A 56 -1.77 -10.84 20.96
CA GLU A 56 -2.69 -11.96 21.14
C GLU A 56 -4.05 -11.70 20.49
N GLU A 57 -4.67 -10.54 20.71
CA GLU A 57 -5.94 -10.15 20.11
C GLU A 57 -5.84 -10.06 18.59
N ARG A 58 -4.77 -9.44 18.09
CA ARG A 58 -4.49 -9.36 16.66
C ARG A 58 -4.29 -10.74 16.04
N ASN A 59 -3.54 -11.62 16.71
CA ASN A 59 -3.35 -13.00 16.26
C ASN A 59 -4.66 -13.79 16.25
N LYS A 60 -5.56 -13.56 17.21
CA LYS A 60 -6.89 -14.17 17.24
C LYS A 60 -7.70 -13.78 16.01
N LEU A 61 -7.75 -12.49 15.68
CA LEU A 61 -8.44 -11.98 14.48
C LEU A 61 -7.86 -12.59 13.20
N TYR A 62 -6.54 -12.64 13.08
CA TYR A 62 -5.92 -13.26 11.91
C TYR A 62 -6.21 -14.75 11.82
N ASN A 63 -6.18 -15.49 12.93
CA ASN A 63 -6.50 -16.91 12.96
C ASN A 63 -7.94 -17.17 12.50
N GLU A 64 -8.89 -16.32 12.93
CA GLU A 64 -10.28 -16.37 12.48
C GLU A 64 -10.42 -16.06 10.99
N ALA A 65 -9.76 -15.01 10.50
CA ALA A 65 -9.73 -14.69 9.07
C ALA A 65 -9.12 -15.83 8.24
N ILE A 66 -8.00 -16.40 8.69
CA ILE A 66 -7.35 -17.55 8.07
C ILE A 66 -8.32 -18.72 8.00
N TYR A 67 -9.00 -19.06 9.11
CA TYR A 67 -9.98 -20.14 9.16
C TYR A 67 -11.10 -19.93 8.13
N ASN A 68 -11.70 -18.74 8.09
CA ASN A 68 -12.78 -18.40 7.18
C ASN A 68 -12.35 -18.47 5.70
N LEU A 69 -11.14 -18.01 5.38
CA LEU A 69 -10.59 -18.11 4.01
C LEU A 69 -10.36 -19.56 3.60
N GLN A 70 -9.81 -20.40 4.49
CA GLN A 70 -9.60 -21.82 4.20
C GLN A 70 -10.93 -22.56 4.03
N HIS A 71 -11.91 -22.26 4.87
CA HIS A 71 -13.23 -22.86 4.81
C HIS A 71 -13.93 -22.49 3.49
N THR A 72 -13.94 -21.20 3.14
CA THR A 72 -14.53 -20.71 1.89
C THR A 72 -13.82 -21.28 0.66
N SER A 73 -12.49 -21.35 0.68
CA SER A 73 -11.72 -21.97 -0.41
C SER A 73 -12.11 -23.43 -0.65
N LYS A 74 -12.29 -24.22 0.42
CA LYS A 74 -12.74 -25.62 0.31
C LYS A 74 -14.14 -25.74 -0.28
N LEU A 75 -15.07 -24.85 0.10
CA LEU A 75 -16.43 -24.84 -0.46
C LEU A 75 -16.45 -24.57 -1.97
N LEU A 76 -15.52 -23.74 -2.45
CA LEU A 76 -15.40 -23.37 -3.87
C LEU A 76 -14.49 -24.33 -4.67
N GLN A 77 -13.81 -25.27 -4.01
CA GLN A 77 -12.86 -26.17 -4.65
C GLN A 77 -13.59 -27.17 -5.55
N GLY A 78 -13.11 -27.33 -6.80
CA GLY A 78 -13.72 -28.24 -7.77
C GLY A 78 -14.98 -27.69 -8.47
N MET A 79 -15.46 -26.51 -8.09
CA MET A 79 -16.55 -25.84 -8.79
C MET A 79 -16.11 -25.29 -10.16
N PRO A 80 -17.02 -25.15 -11.14
CA PRO A 80 -16.71 -24.53 -12.42
C PRO A 80 -16.24 -23.07 -12.27
N HIS A 81 -15.59 -22.55 -13.31
CA HIS A 81 -15.18 -21.14 -13.36
C HIS A 81 -16.42 -20.23 -13.22
N PRO A 82 -16.37 -19.15 -12.40
CA PRO A 82 -15.20 -18.55 -11.74
C PRO A 82 -14.88 -19.06 -10.33
N ALA A 83 -15.69 -19.96 -9.77
CA ALA A 83 -15.58 -20.37 -8.36
C ALA A 83 -14.26 -21.09 -8.05
N SER A 84 -13.78 -21.99 -8.90
CA SER A 84 -12.46 -22.64 -8.73
C SER A 84 -11.29 -21.66 -8.77
N SER A 85 -11.36 -20.62 -9.61
CA SER A 85 -10.36 -19.55 -9.65
C SER A 85 -10.34 -18.76 -8.33
N MET A 86 -11.53 -18.49 -7.78
CA MET A 86 -11.65 -17.83 -6.47
C MET A 86 -11.13 -18.73 -5.34
N SER A 87 -11.39 -20.04 -5.37
CA SER A 87 -10.84 -21.00 -4.41
C SER A 87 -9.31 -20.93 -4.34
N TYR A 88 -8.63 -20.89 -5.50
CA TYR A 88 -7.18 -20.74 -5.57
C TYR A 88 -6.70 -19.42 -4.94
N LYS A 89 -7.35 -18.30 -5.28
CA LYS A 89 -6.99 -16.97 -4.74
C LYS A 89 -7.16 -16.94 -3.21
N LEU A 90 -8.29 -17.42 -2.69
CA LEU A 90 -8.55 -17.48 -1.24
C LEU A 90 -7.54 -18.36 -0.51
N SER A 91 -7.17 -19.52 -1.08
CA SER A 91 -6.13 -20.39 -0.51
C SER A 91 -4.79 -19.66 -0.43
N LYS A 92 -4.39 -18.93 -1.48
CA LYS A 92 -3.15 -18.14 -1.49
C LYS A 92 -3.18 -16.99 -0.49
N MET A 93 -4.32 -16.33 -0.32
CA MET A 93 -4.51 -15.29 0.70
C MET A 93 -4.35 -15.88 2.11
N SER A 94 -4.94 -17.04 2.38
CA SER A 94 -4.80 -17.74 3.67
C SER A 94 -3.35 -18.14 3.97
N GLU A 95 -2.64 -18.73 2.98
CA GLU A 95 -1.21 -19.06 3.12
C GLU A 95 -0.37 -17.83 3.43
N THR A 96 -0.67 -16.69 2.80
CA THR A 96 0.03 -15.43 3.03
C THR A 96 -0.21 -14.91 4.44
N LEU A 97 -1.47 -14.89 4.90
CA LEU A 97 -1.79 -14.47 6.27
C LEU A 97 -1.13 -15.36 7.32
N LYS A 98 -1.06 -16.68 7.11
CA LYS A 98 -0.34 -17.59 8.01
C LYS A 98 1.13 -17.22 8.18
N LYS A 99 1.80 -16.81 7.09
CA LYS A 99 3.20 -16.35 7.14
C LYS A 99 3.35 -15.03 7.88
N VAL A 100 2.38 -14.13 7.78
CA VAL A 100 2.39 -12.85 8.52
C VAL A 100 2.21 -13.08 10.03
N THR A 101 1.32 -13.99 10.43
CA THR A 101 1.00 -14.23 11.85
C THR A 101 2.06 -15.05 12.56
N SER A 102 2.38 -16.21 11.99
CA SER A 102 3.14 -17.28 12.62
C SER A 102 4.47 -17.59 11.92
N GLY A 103 4.77 -16.89 10.83
CA GLY A 103 6.02 -17.07 10.10
C GLY A 103 7.23 -16.60 10.89
N ASN A 104 8.39 -17.14 10.51
CA ASN A 104 9.67 -16.72 11.08
C ASN A 104 10.00 -15.25 10.71
N LYS A 105 11.01 -14.66 11.36
CA LYS A 105 11.42 -13.26 11.12
C LYS A 105 11.65 -12.93 9.63
N LYS A 106 12.16 -13.90 8.86
CA LYS A 106 12.41 -13.77 7.42
C LYS A 106 11.10 -13.72 6.60
N GLU A 107 10.11 -14.49 6.99
CA GLU A 107 8.78 -14.50 6.34
C GLU A 107 8.02 -13.19 6.62
N LYS A 108 8.07 -12.69 7.85
CA LYS A 108 7.48 -11.39 8.21
C LYS A 108 8.13 -10.24 7.43
N SER A 109 9.45 -10.22 7.34
CA SER A 109 10.17 -9.22 6.53
C SER A 109 9.81 -9.29 5.04
N LYS A 110 9.64 -10.50 4.47
CA LYS A 110 9.18 -10.66 3.09
C LYS A 110 7.76 -10.13 2.87
N ALA A 111 6.85 -10.34 3.83
CA ALA A 111 5.50 -9.82 3.74
C ALA A 111 5.47 -8.30 3.79
N ASN A 112 6.23 -7.67 4.69
CA ASN A 112 6.37 -6.21 4.75
C ASN A 112 6.91 -5.65 3.44
N ARG A 113 7.96 -6.28 2.87
CA ARG A 113 8.50 -5.88 1.58
C ARG A 113 7.48 -6.00 0.44
N PHE A 114 6.60 -7.00 0.49
CA PHE A 114 5.53 -7.14 -0.51
C PHE A 114 4.52 -5.99 -0.43
N ILE A 115 4.15 -5.58 0.78
CA ILE A 115 3.25 -4.44 1.03
C ILE A 115 3.89 -3.14 0.51
N GLU A 116 5.15 -2.88 0.86
CA GLU A 116 5.91 -1.72 0.38
C GLU A 116 5.98 -1.71 -1.15
N LYS A 117 6.37 -2.82 -1.77
CA LYS A 117 6.40 -2.93 -3.24
C LYS A 117 5.05 -2.64 -3.89
N ASN A 118 3.94 -3.04 -3.28
CA ASN A 118 2.62 -2.74 -3.82
C ASN A 118 2.28 -1.25 -3.73
N LEU A 119 2.66 -0.57 -2.64
CA LEU A 119 2.54 0.89 -2.55
C LEU A 119 3.33 1.57 -3.66
N ILE A 120 4.60 1.19 -3.84
CA ILE A 120 5.46 1.78 -4.87
C ILE A 120 4.90 1.52 -6.28
N ARG A 121 4.43 0.31 -6.59
CA ARG A 121 3.78 0.01 -7.88
C ARG A 121 2.56 0.88 -8.15
N LYS A 122 1.70 1.07 -7.15
CA LYS A 122 0.54 1.96 -7.29
C LYS A 122 0.98 3.40 -7.52
N PHE A 123 2.03 3.85 -6.83
CA PHE A 123 2.55 5.19 -7.02
C PHE A 123 3.19 5.40 -8.41
N ILE A 124 3.88 4.38 -8.95
CA ILE A 124 4.37 4.40 -10.34
C ILE A 124 3.19 4.56 -11.31
N LEU A 125 2.10 3.83 -11.12
CA LEU A 125 0.90 3.98 -11.96
C LEU A 125 0.28 5.37 -11.85
N PHE A 126 0.22 5.93 -10.64
CA PHE A 126 -0.20 7.32 -10.44
C PHE A 126 0.71 8.28 -11.20
N TRP A 127 2.02 8.12 -11.07
CA TRP A 127 3.01 8.98 -11.71
C TRP A 127 2.91 8.90 -13.23
N ASP A 128 2.94 7.71 -13.81
CA ASP A 128 2.89 7.51 -15.25
C ASP A 128 1.57 8.02 -15.86
N ALA A 129 0.47 8.02 -15.10
CA ALA A 129 -0.80 8.58 -15.56
C ALA A 129 -0.83 10.13 -15.54
N ASN A 130 -0.03 10.76 -14.68
CA ASN A 130 -0.16 12.19 -14.38
C ASN A 130 1.07 13.04 -14.71
N SER A 131 2.22 12.42 -14.96
CA SER A 131 3.47 13.09 -15.31
C SER A 131 3.79 12.94 -16.80
N PRO A 132 4.31 13.99 -17.46
CA PRO A 132 4.89 13.86 -18.79
C PRO A 132 6.11 12.92 -18.78
N ASP A 133 6.96 13.03 -17.76
CA ASP A 133 8.15 12.19 -17.60
C ASP A 133 7.79 10.88 -16.90
N LYS A 134 7.97 9.74 -17.57
CA LYS A 134 7.62 8.42 -17.02
C LYS A 134 8.61 7.94 -15.96
N PHE A 135 8.24 6.88 -15.23
CA PHE A 135 9.09 6.23 -14.24
C PHE A 135 10.43 5.79 -14.84
N PHE A 136 10.41 5.20 -16.03
CA PHE A 136 11.60 4.93 -16.82
C PHE A 136 11.82 6.03 -17.85
N THR A 137 13.03 6.59 -17.86
CA THR A 137 13.50 7.50 -18.89
C THR A 137 13.92 6.72 -20.16
N GLU A 138 14.18 7.42 -21.26
CA GLU A 138 14.56 6.84 -22.56
C GLU A 138 15.82 5.93 -22.54
N LYS A 139 16.55 5.88 -21.43
CA LYS A 139 17.74 5.02 -21.22
C LYS A 139 17.51 3.91 -20.19
N ASP A 140 16.25 3.55 -19.93
CA ASP A 140 15.84 2.60 -18.88
C ASP A 140 16.37 2.98 -17.47
N LYS A 141 16.67 4.27 -17.26
CA LYS A 141 17.05 4.78 -15.94
C LYS A 141 15.84 5.29 -15.20
N ILE A 142 15.82 5.06 -13.89
CA ILE A 142 14.78 5.55 -12.98
C ILE A 142 14.78 7.09 -13.00
N ASN A 143 13.60 7.65 -13.15
CA ASN A 143 13.36 9.07 -12.94
C ASN A 143 13.25 9.37 -11.45
N TYR A 144 14.30 9.89 -10.83
CA TYR A 144 14.34 10.18 -9.39
C TYR A 144 13.40 11.32 -8.94
N GLU A 145 12.78 12.08 -9.86
CA GLU A 145 11.72 13.03 -9.48
C GLU A 145 10.49 12.33 -8.89
N ILE A 146 10.20 11.08 -9.32
CA ILE A 146 9.14 10.27 -8.70
C ILE A 146 9.44 10.00 -7.23
N CYS A 147 10.70 9.77 -6.87
CA CYS A 147 11.14 9.48 -5.51
C CYS A 147 10.96 10.71 -4.62
N LYS A 148 11.31 11.90 -5.14
CA LYS A 148 11.09 13.17 -4.44
C LYS A 148 9.59 13.46 -4.25
N CYS A 149 8.80 13.26 -5.30
CA CYS A 149 7.34 13.43 -5.22
C CYS A 149 6.71 12.46 -4.20
N PHE A 150 7.15 11.20 -4.19
CA PHE A 150 6.73 10.21 -3.21
C PHE A 150 7.12 10.63 -1.78
N LEU A 151 8.33 11.14 -1.59
CA LEU A 151 8.80 11.61 -0.29
C LEU A 151 7.98 12.81 0.21
N ASP A 152 7.65 13.76 -0.65
CA ASP A 152 6.79 14.90 -0.28
C ASP A 152 5.37 14.43 0.09
N CYS A 153 4.81 13.47 -0.64
CA CYS A 153 3.56 12.82 -0.28
C CYS A 153 3.67 12.13 1.08
N SER A 154 4.76 11.41 1.33
CA SER A 154 5.04 10.72 2.60
C SER A 154 5.12 11.69 3.77
N LYS A 155 5.81 12.82 3.61
CA LYS A 155 5.86 13.92 4.62
C LYS A 155 4.49 14.52 4.87
N LYS A 156 3.67 14.67 3.83
CA LYS A 156 2.28 15.14 3.98
C LYS A 156 1.45 14.14 4.79
N ILE A 157 1.59 12.84 4.51
CA ILE A 157 0.91 11.78 5.26
C ILE A 157 1.36 11.79 6.73
N SER A 158 2.67 11.84 7.01
CA SER A 158 3.18 11.84 8.40
C SER A 158 2.69 13.05 9.20
N SER A 159 2.47 14.21 8.56
CA SER A 159 1.86 15.37 9.23
C SER A 159 0.41 15.14 9.67
N LYS A 160 -0.33 14.25 8.98
CA LYS A 160 -1.73 13.92 9.27
C LYS A 160 -1.87 12.66 10.13
N TYR A 161 -0.90 11.76 10.04
CA TYR A 161 -0.81 10.50 10.76
C TYR A 161 0.57 10.35 11.40
N PRO A 162 0.91 11.18 12.41
CA PRO A 162 2.21 11.12 13.09
C PRO A 162 2.48 9.78 13.79
N GLU A 163 1.43 9.02 14.09
CA GLU A 163 1.48 7.66 14.64
C GLU A 163 2.00 6.60 13.65
N ILE A 164 2.06 6.91 12.35
CA ILE A 164 2.62 6.01 11.34
C ILE A 164 4.11 6.28 11.20
N GLU A 165 4.91 5.54 11.99
CA GLU A 165 6.36 5.68 12.04
C GLU A 165 7.02 5.58 10.66
N TRP A 166 6.53 4.67 9.81
CA TRP A 166 7.06 4.41 8.48
C TRP A 166 7.18 5.69 7.62
N PHE A 167 6.16 6.56 7.65
CA PHE A 167 6.19 7.83 6.91
C PHE A 167 7.01 8.91 7.61
N ARG A 168 7.19 8.80 8.94
CA ARG A 168 7.94 9.79 9.74
C ARG A 168 9.45 9.65 9.55
N VAL A 169 9.95 8.42 9.44
CA VAL A 169 11.39 8.12 9.29
C VAL A 169 11.82 7.94 7.83
N CYS A 170 10.93 8.22 6.89
CA CYS A 170 11.20 8.05 5.47
C CYS A 170 12.20 9.11 5.00
N GLU A 171 13.38 8.66 4.58
CA GLU A 171 14.46 9.49 4.00
C GLU A 171 14.62 9.20 2.51
N ILE A 172 15.26 10.10 1.77
CA ILE A 172 15.32 10.00 0.31
C ILE A 172 16.07 8.74 -0.14
N GLU A 173 17.17 8.37 0.54
CA GLU A 173 17.97 7.19 0.25
C GLU A 173 17.16 5.90 0.42
N PHE A 174 16.28 5.85 1.42
CA PHE A 174 15.37 4.74 1.62
C PHE A 174 14.32 4.67 0.50
N VAL A 175 13.73 5.81 0.13
CA VAL A 175 12.76 5.88 -0.97
C VAL A 175 13.39 5.43 -2.29
N GLU A 176 14.55 5.97 -2.65
CA GLU A 176 15.29 5.58 -3.85
C GLU A 176 15.54 4.07 -3.89
N SER A 177 15.99 3.50 -2.77
CA SER A 177 16.17 2.05 -2.65
C SER A 177 14.87 1.28 -2.87
N LEU A 178 13.72 1.76 -2.39
CA LEU A 178 12.43 1.10 -2.64
C LEU A 178 12.06 1.07 -4.13
N PHE A 179 12.27 2.18 -4.85
CA PHE A 179 11.99 2.27 -6.28
C PHE A 179 12.97 1.47 -7.14
N GLU A 180 14.26 1.43 -6.77
CA GLU A 180 15.28 0.61 -7.44
C GLU A 180 15.02 -0.89 -7.29
N ASN A 181 14.40 -1.29 -6.19
CA ASN A 181 14.14 -2.67 -5.87
C ASN A 181 12.78 -3.18 -6.35
N ILE A 182 12.04 -2.42 -7.17
CA ILE A 182 10.71 -2.81 -7.65
C ILE A 182 10.74 -4.06 -8.52
#